data_AF-B9N962-F1
#
_entry.id   AF-B9N962-F1
#
_cell.length_a   1.000
_cell.length_b   1.000
_cell.length_c   1.000
_cell.angle_alpha   90.00
_cell.angle_beta   90.00
_cell.angle_gamma   90.00
#
_symmetry.space_group_name_H-M   'P 1'
#
loop_
_entity.id
_entity.type
_entity.pdbx_description
1 polymer ?
#
loop_
_entity_poly.entity_id
_entity_poly.type
_entity_poly.pdbx_seq_one_letter_code
_entity_poly.pdbx_strand_id
1 'polypeptide(L)'
;MATEEACTIIKVGDKYRSFLHEDTENTTQWRHGGPPNFDTVNQLFEEGRTKEWPKGSLEEVVQNAIKTWDMEIEHKTRVQDIKTINPDTFKLIVNGREGLAAEETLRIGSYNALLKSSLPKEFQYYKADEETFESSHDAFRSALPRGFAWEVLSVYSGPPVISFKFRHWGFFEGPFKGHAPTEEKVEFYGFGILKVDESLRAEDVEVYYDPAELFGGLLKGALISPCQSEDNTVNTATATRGCPFSK
;
A
#
# COMPACT_ATOMS: atom_id res chain seq x y z
N MET A 1 33.95 -12.67 -40.21
CA MET A 1 33.23 -13.19 -39.03
C MET A 1 32.61 -12.00 -38.35
N ALA A 2 31.28 -11.90 -38.40
CA ALA A 2 30.53 -10.80 -37.83
C ALA A 2 30.54 -10.92 -36.31
N THR A 3 30.97 -9.87 -35.61
CA THR A 3 30.79 -9.76 -34.16
C THR A 3 29.35 -9.40 -33.89
N GLU A 4 28.63 -10.29 -33.20
CA GLU A 4 27.32 -10.01 -32.62
C GLU A 4 27.46 -8.84 -31.63
N GLU A 5 26.81 -7.72 -31.94
CA GLU A 5 26.55 -6.68 -30.96
C GLU A 5 25.61 -7.28 -29.91
N ALA A 6 26.13 -7.52 -28.72
CA ALA A 6 25.32 -7.79 -27.55
C ALA A 6 24.42 -6.57 -27.33
N CYS A 7 23.12 -6.74 -27.58
CA CYS A 7 22.10 -5.77 -27.20
C CYS A 7 22.12 -5.65 -25.68
N THR A 8 22.85 -4.65 -25.18
CA THR A 8 22.81 -4.27 -23.77
C THR A 8 21.38 -3.83 -23.48
N ILE A 9 20.58 -4.71 -22.89
CA ILE A 9 19.25 -4.34 -22.38
C ILE A 9 19.50 -3.30 -21.30
N ILE A 10 19.33 -2.02 -21.66
CA ILE A 10 19.27 -0.94 -20.69
C ILE A 10 18.00 -1.24 -19.87
N LYS A 11 18.17 -1.78 -18.66
CA LYS A 11 17.09 -1.84 -17.67
C LYS A 11 16.70 -0.39 -17.40
N VAL A 12 15.65 0.08 -18.06
CA VAL A 12 15.04 1.38 -17.76
C VAL A 12 14.61 1.31 -16.30
N GLY A 13 15.22 2.14 -15.45
CA GLY A 13 14.86 2.22 -14.04
C GLY A 13 13.41 2.65 -13.86
N ASP A 14 12.78 2.22 -12.76
CA ASP A 14 11.45 2.73 -12.40
C ASP A 14 11.49 4.25 -12.24
N LYS A 15 10.48 4.94 -12.79
CA LYS A 15 10.42 6.41 -12.85
C LYS A 15 10.27 7.05 -11.46
N TYR A 16 9.63 6.36 -10.53
CA TYR A 16 9.20 6.91 -9.24
C TYR A 16 9.95 6.34 -8.05
N ARG A 17 10.65 5.22 -8.22
CA ARG A 17 11.29 4.49 -7.15
C ARG A 17 12.79 4.37 -7.39
N SER A 18 13.54 5.14 -6.61
CA SER A 18 14.99 4.99 -6.47
C SER A 18 15.38 3.63 -5.88
N PHE A 19 16.63 3.22 -6.03
CA PHE A 19 17.21 2.00 -5.42
C PHE A 19 16.63 0.65 -5.86
N LEU A 20 15.67 0.60 -6.79
CA LEU A 20 15.04 -0.65 -7.25
C LEU A 20 16.01 -1.55 -8.03
N HIS A 21 16.93 -0.96 -8.79
CA HIS A 21 17.89 -1.68 -9.65
C HIS A 21 19.34 -1.26 -9.44
N GLU A 22 19.65 -0.51 -8.38
CA GLU A 22 20.97 0.07 -8.15
C GLU A 22 21.97 -0.89 -7.49
N ASP A 23 21.52 -2.06 -7.05
CA ASP A 23 22.38 -3.06 -6.45
C ASP A 23 23.09 -3.89 -7.52
N THR A 24 24.19 -3.34 -8.03
CA THR A 24 25.04 -3.98 -9.03
C THR A 24 25.73 -5.24 -8.52
N GLU A 25 25.76 -5.46 -7.21
CA GLU A 25 26.42 -6.59 -6.55
C GLU A 25 25.43 -7.69 -6.12
N ASN A 26 24.12 -7.52 -6.38
CA ASN A 26 23.04 -8.44 -5.97
C ASN A 26 23.09 -8.82 -4.48
N THR A 27 23.42 -7.87 -3.63
CA THR A 27 23.53 -8.03 -2.16
C THR A 27 22.20 -7.87 -1.42
N THR A 28 21.19 -7.24 -2.05
CA THR A 28 19.87 -6.91 -1.51
C THR A 28 19.06 -8.18 -1.33
N GLN A 29 18.49 -8.36 -0.14
CA GLN A 29 17.61 -9.50 0.13
C GLN A 29 16.16 -9.13 -0.16
N TRP A 30 15.69 -9.61 -1.30
CA TRP A 30 14.30 -9.46 -1.74
C TRP A 30 13.42 -10.59 -1.19
N ARG A 31 12.26 -10.23 -0.66
CA ARG A 31 11.25 -11.14 -0.10
C ARG A 31 10.78 -12.20 -1.11
N HIS A 32 10.75 -11.85 -2.39
CA HIS A 32 10.29 -12.72 -3.48
C HIS A 32 11.40 -13.04 -4.50
N GLY A 33 12.67 -13.00 -4.06
CA GLY A 33 13.81 -13.42 -4.87
C GLY A 33 14.30 -12.41 -5.91
N GLY A 34 13.64 -11.25 -6.06
CA GLY A 34 14.09 -10.18 -6.94
C GLY A 34 13.28 -8.89 -6.78
N PRO A 35 13.67 -7.81 -7.49
CA PRO A 35 12.96 -6.54 -7.46
C PRO A 35 11.55 -6.70 -8.07
N PRO A 36 10.52 -6.10 -7.45
CA PRO A 36 9.16 -6.11 -7.98
C PRO A 36 9.01 -5.29 -9.27
N ASN A 37 7.94 -5.57 -10.02
CA ASN A 37 7.49 -4.76 -11.16
C ASN A 37 6.36 -3.82 -10.70
N PHE A 38 6.44 -2.54 -11.09
CA PHE A 38 5.44 -1.50 -10.74
C PHE A 38 4.72 -0.90 -11.97
N ASP A 39 4.86 -1.47 -13.16
CA ASP A 39 4.31 -0.92 -14.41
C ASP A 39 2.80 -0.66 -14.30
N THR A 40 2.05 -1.61 -13.74
CA THR A 40 0.59 -1.49 -13.57
C THR A 40 0.19 -0.34 -12.66
N VAL A 41 0.84 -0.20 -11.49
CA VAL A 41 0.50 0.89 -10.55
C VAL A 41 1.04 2.24 -11.04
N ASN A 42 2.13 2.25 -11.81
CA ASN A 42 2.65 3.45 -12.44
C ASN A 42 1.68 3.94 -13.53
N GLN A 43 1.12 3.04 -14.33
CA GLN A 43 0.06 3.38 -15.28
C GLN A 43 -1.16 3.95 -14.57
N LEU A 44 -1.65 3.28 -13.51
CA LEU A 44 -2.77 3.78 -12.70
C LEU A 44 -2.48 5.18 -12.12
N PHE A 45 -1.25 5.40 -11.67
CA PHE A 45 -0.83 6.70 -11.15
C PHE A 45 -0.84 7.77 -12.24
N GLU A 46 -0.27 7.50 -13.42
CA GLU A 46 -0.22 8.46 -14.53
C GLU A 46 -1.61 8.81 -15.05
N GLU A 47 -2.52 7.84 -15.13
CA GLU A 47 -3.91 8.06 -15.55
C GLU A 47 -4.72 8.87 -14.52
N GLY A 48 -4.41 8.74 -13.23
CA GLY A 48 -5.21 9.28 -12.13
C GLY A 48 -4.63 10.50 -11.42
N ARG A 49 -3.36 10.84 -11.60
CA ARG A 49 -2.70 11.94 -10.88
C ARG A 49 -3.35 13.29 -11.20
N THR A 50 -3.30 14.18 -10.22
CA THR A 50 -3.80 15.55 -10.31
C THR A 50 -2.68 16.58 -10.28
N LYS A 51 -1.44 16.15 -9.97
CA LYS A 51 -0.25 16.99 -9.87
C LYS A 51 0.88 16.48 -10.76
N GLU A 52 1.53 17.44 -11.42
CA GLU A 52 2.80 17.24 -12.10
C GLU A 52 3.83 18.16 -11.43
N TRP A 53 4.81 17.55 -10.77
CA TRP A 53 5.83 18.29 -10.03
C TRP A 53 7.05 18.54 -10.92
N PRO A 54 7.64 19.75 -10.92
CA PRO A 54 8.88 20.01 -11.64
C PRO A 54 10.00 19.10 -11.17
N LYS A 55 10.86 18.67 -12.09
CA LYS A 55 12.02 17.85 -11.76
C LYS A 55 12.93 18.56 -10.75
N GLY A 56 13.28 17.89 -9.67
CA GLY A 56 14.09 18.41 -8.57
C GLY A 56 13.32 19.29 -7.56
N SER A 57 12.00 19.46 -7.74
CA SER A 57 11.17 20.11 -6.72
C SER A 57 11.09 19.27 -5.46
N LEU A 58 10.82 19.91 -4.32
CA LEU A 58 10.67 19.20 -3.05
C LEU A 58 9.49 18.23 -3.11
N GLU A 59 8.42 18.58 -3.81
CA GLU A 59 7.25 17.73 -4.01
C GLU A 59 7.57 16.46 -4.79
N GLU A 60 8.37 16.56 -5.86
CA GLU A 60 8.85 15.38 -6.59
C GLU A 60 9.73 14.50 -5.69
N VAL A 61 10.64 15.11 -4.94
CA VAL A 61 11.56 14.39 -4.02
C VAL A 61 10.77 13.64 -2.96
N VAL A 62 9.83 14.30 -2.28
CA VAL A 62 8.96 13.66 -1.28
C VAL A 62 8.13 12.55 -1.92
N GLN A 63 7.61 12.79 -3.13
CA GLN A 63 6.79 11.79 -3.79
C GLN A 63 7.55 10.51 -4.08
N ASN A 64 8.76 10.64 -4.61
CA ASN A 64 9.60 9.50 -4.93
C ASN A 64 10.14 8.84 -3.65
N ALA A 65 10.51 9.62 -2.63
CA ALA A 65 10.99 9.08 -1.36
C ALA A 65 9.96 8.18 -0.68
N ILE A 66 8.69 8.60 -0.60
CA ILE A 66 7.62 7.78 0.00
C ILE A 66 7.32 6.53 -0.84
N LYS A 67 7.25 6.66 -2.17
CA LYS A 67 7.04 5.51 -3.07
C LYS A 67 8.20 4.50 -3.00
N THR A 68 9.43 4.99 -2.86
CA THR A 68 10.61 4.14 -2.64
C THR A 68 10.53 3.46 -1.28
N TRP A 69 10.23 4.19 -0.21
CA TRP A 69 10.14 3.64 1.15
C TRP A 69 9.11 2.51 1.23
N ASP A 70 7.93 2.72 0.67
CA ASP A 70 6.86 1.73 0.57
C ASP A 70 7.35 0.45 -0.14
N MET A 71 7.97 0.61 -1.31
CA MET A 71 8.60 -0.50 -2.05
C MET A 71 9.64 -1.24 -1.21
N GLU A 72 10.51 -0.53 -0.50
CA GLU A 72 11.58 -1.11 0.30
C GLU A 72 11.03 -1.93 1.46
N ILE A 73 10.08 -1.39 2.23
CA ILE A 73 9.47 -2.06 3.39
C ILE A 73 8.68 -3.31 2.97
N GLU A 74 7.94 -3.23 1.86
CA GLU A 74 7.13 -4.35 1.40
C GLU A 74 7.99 -5.48 0.80
N HIS A 75 9.08 -5.14 0.09
CA HIS A 75 9.77 -6.13 -0.75
C HIS A 75 11.16 -6.51 -0.26
N LYS A 76 11.78 -5.78 0.66
CA LYS A 76 13.07 -6.16 1.26
C LYS A 76 12.85 -6.88 2.59
N THR A 77 13.82 -7.66 3.02
CA THR A 77 13.73 -8.47 4.26
C THR A 77 14.70 -8.05 5.36
N ARG A 78 15.60 -7.09 5.08
CA ARG A 78 16.57 -6.57 6.05
C ARG A 78 16.47 -5.05 6.13
N VAL A 79 16.49 -4.52 7.35
CA VAL A 79 16.50 -3.08 7.61
C VAL A 79 17.71 -2.40 6.97
N GLN A 80 18.87 -3.08 6.94
CA GLN A 80 20.11 -2.57 6.35
C GLN A 80 20.01 -2.37 4.83
N ASP A 81 19.05 -3.03 4.17
CA ASP A 81 18.81 -2.85 2.74
C ASP A 81 17.86 -1.66 2.46
N ILE A 82 17.23 -1.07 3.49
CA ILE A 82 16.31 0.06 3.37
C ILE A 82 17.09 1.37 3.39
N LYS A 83 17.21 2.02 2.23
CA LYS A 83 18.06 3.21 2.05
C LYS A 83 17.34 4.50 2.38
N THR A 84 16.00 4.50 2.39
CA THR A 84 15.17 5.68 2.65
C THR A 84 15.09 6.08 4.12
N ILE A 85 15.58 5.25 5.05
CA ILE A 85 15.44 5.46 6.49
C ILE A 85 16.80 5.49 7.20
N ASN A 86 16.86 6.14 8.35
CA ASN A 86 17.95 5.96 9.29
C ASN A 86 17.65 4.71 10.16
N PRO A 87 18.39 3.61 10.02
CA PRO A 87 18.04 2.35 10.67
C PRO A 87 18.09 2.43 12.20
N ASP A 88 18.92 3.31 12.76
CA ASP A 88 19.12 3.42 14.21
C ASP A 88 18.06 4.26 14.90
N THR A 89 17.45 5.21 14.18
CA THR A 89 16.52 6.19 14.76
C THR A 89 15.10 6.11 14.20
N PHE A 90 14.87 5.35 13.13
CA PHE A 90 13.59 5.30 12.42
C PHE A 90 12.40 4.95 13.31
N LYS A 91 11.32 5.73 13.18
CA LYS A 91 10.00 5.43 13.74
C LYS A 91 8.88 5.69 12.74
N LEU A 92 7.96 4.73 12.61
CA LEU A 92 6.67 4.90 11.96
C LEU A 92 5.59 5.19 12.99
N ILE A 93 4.99 6.37 12.93
CA ILE A 93 3.95 6.85 13.84
C ILE A 93 2.67 7.05 13.05
N VAL A 94 1.54 6.53 13.56
CA VAL A 94 0.28 6.57 12.83
C VAL A 94 -0.81 7.10 13.73
N ASN A 95 -1.49 8.17 13.32
CA ASN A 95 -2.58 8.82 14.06
C ASN A 95 -2.22 9.11 15.53
N GLY A 96 -0.98 9.54 15.79
CA GLY A 96 -0.47 9.89 17.13
C GLY A 96 -0.22 8.70 18.08
N ARG A 97 -0.22 7.46 17.57
CA ARG A 97 0.13 6.26 18.36
C ARG A 97 1.63 6.20 18.69
N GLU A 98 1.99 5.25 19.53
CA GLU A 98 3.41 4.92 19.76
C GLU A 98 4.11 4.52 18.45
N GLY A 99 5.32 5.04 18.25
CA GLY A 99 6.11 4.81 17.05
C GLY A 99 6.68 3.39 16.98
N LEU A 100 6.63 2.80 15.79
CA LEU A 100 7.20 1.48 15.50
C LEU A 100 8.62 1.62 14.95
N ALA A 101 9.57 0.87 15.52
CA ALA A 101 10.93 0.79 15.00
C ALA A 101 10.99 0.14 13.61
N ALA A 102 12.12 0.26 12.92
CA ALA A 102 12.31 -0.28 11.57
C ALA A 102 12.14 -1.81 11.52
N GLU A 103 12.77 -2.53 12.44
CA GLU A 103 12.69 -3.99 12.53
C GLU A 103 11.26 -4.47 12.74
N GLU A 104 10.53 -3.78 13.62
CA GLU A 104 9.13 -4.15 13.92
C GLU A 104 8.22 -3.84 12.72
N THR A 105 8.39 -2.67 12.09
CA THR A 105 7.64 -2.28 10.88
C THR A 105 7.85 -3.29 9.76
N LEU A 106 9.09 -3.69 9.51
CA LEU A 106 9.45 -4.67 8.49
C LEU A 106 8.88 -6.06 8.77
N ARG A 107 8.84 -6.45 10.06
CA ARG A 107 8.32 -7.74 10.51
C ARG A 107 6.81 -7.86 10.38
N ILE A 108 6.06 -6.83 10.79
CA ILE A 108 4.59 -6.87 10.76
C ILE A 108 4.01 -6.48 9.39
N GLY A 109 4.74 -5.68 8.60
CA GLY A 109 4.31 -5.18 7.30
C GLY A 109 3.56 -3.83 7.35
N SER A 110 3.60 -3.11 6.22
CA SER A 110 3.00 -1.77 6.03
C SER A 110 1.51 -1.74 6.40
N TYR A 111 0.70 -2.65 5.86
CA TYR A 111 -0.74 -2.72 6.12
C TYR A 111 -1.06 -2.87 7.61
N ASN A 112 -0.43 -3.83 8.29
CA ASN A 112 -0.66 -4.08 9.71
C ASN A 112 -0.20 -2.90 10.57
N ALA A 113 0.94 -2.27 10.22
CA ALA A 113 1.45 -1.09 10.92
C ALA A 113 0.51 0.12 10.80
N LEU A 114 0.04 0.40 9.59
CA LEU A 114 -0.81 1.54 9.28
C LEU A 114 -2.23 1.36 9.84
N LEU A 115 -2.82 0.17 9.66
CA LEU A 115 -4.23 -0.11 9.98
C LEU A 115 -4.47 -0.60 11.41
N LYS A 116 -3.43 -0.71 12.24
CA LYS A 116 -3.57 -1.07 13.65
C LYS A 116 -4.58 -0.14 14.34
N SER A 117 -5.50 -0.72 15.10
CA SER A 117 -6.53 0.00 15.83
C SER A 117 -6.52 -0.38 17.31
N SER A 118 -6.80 0.59 18.19
CA SER A 118 -7.04 0.36 19.61
C SER A 118 -8.53 0.18 19.95
N LEU A 119 -9.40 0.24 18.95
CA LEU A 119 -10.83 0.01 19.13
C LEU A 119 -11.10 -1.43 19.62
N PRO A 120 -12.21 -1.67 20.35
CA PRO A 120 -12.70 -3.02 20.61
C PRO A 120 -12.87 -3.81 19.31
N LYS A 121 -12.61 -5.13 19.35
CA LYS A 121 -12.56 -6.00 18.16
C LYS A 121 -13.81 -5.93 17.30
N GLU A 122 -14.97 -5.77 17.92
CA GLU A 122 -16.27 -5.67 17.26
C GLU A 122 -16.45 -4.38 16.43
N PHE A 123 -15.63 -3.35 16.67
CA PHE A 123 -15.65 -2.09 15.93
C PHE A 123 -14.46 -1.94 14.96
N GLN A 124 -13.61 -2.96 14.85
CA GLN A 124 -12.50 -2.95 13.92
C GLN A 124 -12.95 -3.40 12.52
N TYR A 125 -12.78 -2.53 11.53
CA TYR A 125 -12.98 -2.87 10.11
C TYR A 125 -11.94 -3.90 9.62
N TYR A 126 -10.76 -3.86 10.22
CA TYR A 126 -9.62 -4.71 9.92
C TYR A 126 -8.89 -5.05 11.20
N LYS A 127 -8.63 -6.35 11.39
CA LYS A 127 -8.05 -6.89 12.61
C LYS A 127 -6.58 -7.20 12.39
N ALA A 128 -5.74 -6.19 12.51
CA ALA A 128 -4.30 -6.31 12.24
C ALA A 128 -3.60 -7.35 13.14
N ASP A 129 -4.16 -7.71 14.30
CA ASP A 129 -3.65 -8.74 15.19
C ASP A 129 -3.95 -10.19 14.71
N GLU A 130 -4.87 -10.34 13.76
CA GLU A 130 -5.27 -11.64 13.18
C GLU A 130 -4.59 -11.90 11.81
N GLU A 131 -3.75 -10.97 11.33
CA GLU A 131 -3.14 -11.02 10.00
C GLU A 131 -1.62 -11.21 10.08
N THR A 132 -1.08 -12.03 9.18
CA THR A 132 0.36 -12.06 8.90
C THR A 132 0.71 -11.00 7.86
N PHE A 133 2.00 -10.78 7.62
CA PHE A 133 2.47 -9.98 6.49
C PHE A 133 1.84 -10.51 5.18
N GLU A 134 1.91 -11.82 4.95
CA GLU A 134 1.44 -12.45 3.72
C GLU A 134 -0.08 -12.33 3.58
N SER A 135 -0.85 -12.62 4.63
CA SER A 135 -2.31 -12.58 4.56
C SER A 135 -2.85 -11.16 4.35
N SER A 136 -2.19 -10.14 4.91
CA SER A 136 -2.53 -8.75 4.66
C SER A 136 -2.23 -8.36 3.20
N HIS A 137 -1.04 -8.70 2.70
CA HIS A 137 -0.63 -8.34 1.34
C HIS A 137 -1.51 -9.03 0.30
N ASP A 138 -1.82 -10.32 0.49
CA ASP A 138 -2.69 -11.06 -0.41
C ASP A 138 -4.11 -10.46 -0.42
N ALA A 139 -4.65 -10.09 0.74
CA ALA A 139 -5.97 -9.47 0.82
C ALA A 139 -6.04 -8.14 0.05
N PHE A 140 -5.08 -7.23 0.25
CA PHE A 140 -5.08 -5.92 -0.41
C PHE A 140 -4.72 -6.01 -1.90
N ARG A 141 -3.75 -6.83 -2.29
CA ARG A 141 -3.39 -7.04 -3.70
C ARG A 141 -4.51 -7.74 -4.48
N SER A 142 -5.25 -8.66 -3.83
CA SER A 142 -6.42 -9.27 -4.43
C SER A 142 -7.53 -8.24 -4.65
N ALA A 143 -7.80 -7.39 -3.66
CA ALA A 143 -8.84 -6.37 -3.76
C ALA A 143 -8.53 -5.25 -4.78
N LEU A 144 -7.26 -4.87 -4.88
CA LEU A 144 -6.76 -3.75 -5.70
C LEU A 144 -5.73 -4.26 -6.72
N PRO A 145 -6.14 -5.04 -7.74
CA PRO A 145 -5.22 -5.73 -8.65
C PRO A 145 -4.38 -4.78 -9.52
N ARG A 146 -4.84 -3.55 -9.74
CA ARG A 146 -4.08 -2.50 -10.44
C ARG A 146 -3.02 -1.83 -9.55
N GLY A 147 -2.95 -2.23 -8.29
CA GLY A 147 -2.18 -1.56 -7.24
C GLY A 147 -2.95 -0.43 -6.58
N PHE A 148 -2.28 0.20 -5.61
CA PHE A 148 -2.81 1.32 -4.85
C PHE A 148 -1.88 2.50 -5.14
N ALA A 149 -2.36 3.49 -5.88
CA ALA A 149 -1.57 4.63 -6.31
C ALA A 149 -1.51 5.68 -5.21
N TRP A 150 -0.34 6.29 -5.02
CA TRP A 150 -0.09 7.28 -3.99
C TRP A 150 0.47 8.57 -4.62
N GLU A 151 -0.05 9.73 -4.20
CA GLU A 151 0.26 11.06 -4.75
C GLU A 151 0.52 12.10 -3.65
N VAL A 152 1.57 12.90 -3.80
CA VAL A 152 1.74 14.14 -3.03
C VAL A 152 0.87 15.23 -3.65
N LEU A 153 0.00 15.84 -2.85
CA LEU A 153 -0.88 16.93 -3.29
C LEU A 153 -0.28 18.31 -3.03
N SER A 154 0.45 18.48 -1.93
CA SER A 154 1.09 19.73 -1.53
C SER A 154 2.16 19.44 -0.47
N VAL A 155 3.27 20.18 -0.51
CA VAL A 155 4.27 20.21 0.57
C VAL A 155 4.22 21.60 1.23
N TYR A 156 4.25 21.63 2.56
CA TYR A 156 4.08 22.84 3.36
C TYR A 156 5.36 23.29 4.07
N SER A 157 6.32 22.38 4.27
CA SER A 157 7.61 22.70 4.89
C SER A 157 8.74 21.87 4.29
N GLY A 158 9.97 22.41 4.36
CA GLY A 158 11.19 21.72 3.95
C GLY A 158 11.90 21.00 5.12
N PRO A 159 13.03 20.35 4.85
CA PRO A 159 13.87 19.73 5.87
C PRO A 159 14.25 20.70 7.02
N PRO A 160 14.46 20.20 8.26
CA PRO A 160 14.50 18.78 8.62
C PRO A 160 13.12 18.17 8.90
N VAL A 161 12.04 18.97 8.96
CA VAL A 161 10.68 18.49 9.22
C VAL A 161 9.78 18.89 8.06
N ILE A 162 9.62 17.96 7.12
CA ILE A 162 8.79 18.13 5.94
C ILE A 162 7.37 17.74 6.30
N SER A 163 6.39 18.56 5.92
CA SER A 163 4.97 18.27 6.11
C SER A 163 4.25 18.36 4.78
N PHE A 164 3.36 17.42 4.52
CA PHE A 164 2.73 17.31 3.20
C PHE A 164 1.33 16.69 3.28
N LYS A 165 0.48 17.04 2.32
CA LYS A 165 -0.81 16.41 2.10
C LYS A 165 -0.69 15.38 0.98
N PHE A 166 -1.31 14.22 1.15
CA PHE A 166 -1.29 13.16 0.15
C PHE A 166 -2.68 12.60 -0.16
N ARG A 167 -2.76 11.83 -1.24
CA ARG A 167 -3.89 10.99 -1.63
C ARG A 167 -3.42 9.57 -1.91
N HIS A 168 -4.23 8.60 -1.53
CA HIS A 168 -4.08 7.20 -1.93
C HIS A 168 -5.36 6.73 -2.62
N TRP A 169 -5.27 6.01 -3.75
CA TRP A 169 -6.46 5.50 -4.43
C TRP A 169 -6.19 4.21 -5.23
N GLY A 170 -7.24 3.44 -5.45
CA GLY A 170 -7.27 2.25 -6.28
C GLY A 170 -8.70 1.89 -6.67
N PHE A 171 -8.88 0.85 -7.48
CA PHE A 171 -10.21 0.38 -7.88
C PHE A 171 -10.48 -0.97 -7.24
N PHE A 172 -11.63 -1.12 -6.57
CA PHE A 172 -12.00 -2.33 -5.86
C PHE A 172 -12.55 -3.39 -6.84
N GLU A 173 -11.64 -4.16 -7.43
CA GLU A 173 -11.91 -5.04 -8.57
C GLU A 173 -11.71 -6.52 -8.27
N GLY A 174 -11.16 -6.87 -7.11
CA GLY A 174 -11.18 -8.23 -6.60
C GLY A 174 -11.84 -8.34 -5.22
N PRO A 175 -11.98 -9.56 -4.68
CA PRO A 175 -12.65 -9.76 -3.40
C PRO A 175 -11.83 -9.21 -2.23
N PHE A 176 -12.49 -8.73 -1.19
CA PHE A 176 -11.84 -8.32 0.06
C PHE A 176 -12.58 -8.87 1.28
N LYS A 177 -11.93 -9.77 2.03
CA LYS A 177 -12.46 -10.30 3.31
C LYS A 177 -13.94 -10.74 3.26
N GLY A 178 -14.32 -11.42 2.16
CA GLY A 178 -15.68 -11.91 1.96
C GLY A 178 -16.64 -10.92 1.31
N HIS A 179 -16.20 -9.73 0.94
CA HIS A 179 -16.96 -8.76 0.15
C HIS A 179 -16.60 -8.86 -1.33
N ALA A 180 -17.61 -8.84 -2.19
CA ALA A 180 -17.46 -8.81 -3.64
C ALA A 180 -16.95 -7.45 -4.13
N PRO A 181 -16.14 -7.39 -5.21
CA PRO A 181 -15.70 -6.12 -5.79
C PRO A 181 -16.87 -5.27 -6.25
N THR A 182 -16.73 -3.95 -6.14
CA THR A 182 -17.73 -2.97 -6.61
C THR A 182 -17.32 -2.27 -7.90
N GLU A 183 -16.08 -2.45 -8.36
CA GLU A 183 -15.44 -1.73 -9.47
C GLU A 183 -15.30 -0.21 -9.23
N GLU A 184 -15.69 0.27 -8.04
CA GLU A 184 -15.60 1.68 -7.69
C GLU A 184 -14.18 2.04 -7.24
N LYS A 185 -13.83 3.32 -7.44
CA LYS A 185 -12.61 3.89 -6.89
C LYS A 185 -12.74 4.02 -5.38
N VAL A 186 -11.80 3.43 -4.66
CA VAL A 186 -11.60 3.66 -3.23
C VAL A 186 -10.46 4.65 -3.06
N GLU A 187 -10.71 5.74 -2.35
CA GLU A 187 -9.75 6.81 -2.17
C GLU A 187 -9.79 7.37 -0.75
N PHE A 188 -8.63 7.78 -0.25
CA PHE A 188 -8.57 8.56 0.98
C PHE A 188 -7.45 9.59 0.91
N TYR A 189 -7.54 10.57 1.80
CA TYR A 189 -6.58 11.64 1.94
C TYR A 189 -5.95 11.58 3.33
N GLY A 190 -4.74 12.09 3.42
CA GLY A 190 -4.05 12.18 4.69
C GLY A 190 -3.01 13.29 4.72
N PHE A 191 -2.36 13.39 5.85
CA PHE A 191 -1.29 14.32 6.13
C PHE A 191 -0.08 13.55 6.65
N GLY A 192 1.10 13.84 6.11
CA GLY A 192 2.36 13.25 6.51
C GLY A 192 3.28 14.29 7.13
N ILE A 193 4.02 13.89 8.15
CA ILE A 193 5.16 14.63 8.70
C ILE A 193 6.37 13.70 8.60
N LEU A 194 7.40 14.16 7.91
CA LEU A 194 8.63 13.42 7.66
C LEU A 194 9.79 14.19 8.28
N LYS A 195 10.33 13.67 9.38
CA LYS A 195 11.58 14.16 9.95
C LYS A 195 12.74 13.42 9.28
N VAL A 196 13.71 14.16 8.77
CA VAL A 196 14.86 13.61 8.05
C VAL A 196 16.20 14.00 8.66
N ASP A 197 17.19 13.15 8.49
CA ASP A 197 18.58 13.43 8.82
C ASP A 197 19.28 14.29 7.75
N GLU A 198 20.56 14.60 7.96
CA GLU A 198 21.38 15.40 7.02
C GLU A 198 21.54 14.75 5.64
N SER A 199 21.34 13.44 5.55
CA SER A 199 21.36 12.66 4.30
C SER A 199 19.97 12.48 3.68
N LEU A 200 18.97 13.20 4.20
CA LEU A 200 17.56 13.12 3.81
C LEU A 200 16.92 11.73 4.04
N ARG A 201 17.47 10.92 4.93
CA ARG A 201 16.86 9.65 5.35
C ARG A 201 15.86 9.90 6.46
N ALA A 202 14.75 9.18 6.44
CA ALA A 202 13.69 9.33 7.43
C ALA A 202 14.14 8.88 8.82
N GLU A 203 13.99 9.75 9.81
CA GLU A 203 14.07 9.42 11.23
C GLU A 203 12.67 9.19 11.81
N ASP A 204 11.70 10.05 11.51
CA ASP A 204 10.32 9.86 11.92
C ASP A 204 9.41 10.01 10.69
N VAL A 205 8.49 9.06 10.51
CA VAL A 205 7.40 9.13 9.55
C VAL A 205 6.10 9.13 10.33
N GLU A 206 5.45 10.28 10.42
CA GLU A 206 4.12 10.40 11.02
C GLU A 206 3.05 10.49 9.93
N VAL A 207 2.02 9.65 10.02
CA VAL A 207 0.91 9.64 9.06
C VAL A 207 -0.41 9.82 9.79
N TYR A 208 -1.20 10.78 9.33
CA TYR A 208 -2.54 11.09 9.83
C TYR A 208 -3.57 10.88 8.73
N TYR A 209 -4.54 10.01 8.95
CA TYR A 209 -5.62 9.72 7.98
C TYR A 209 -6.80 9.01 8.66
N ASP A 210 -7.95 9.03 7.99
CA ASP A 210 -9.13 8.27 8.39
C ASP A 210 -9.17 6.90 7.69
N PRO A 211 -8.94 5.78 8.39
CA PRO A 211 -9.04 4.45 7.79
C PRO A 211 -10.48 4.09 7.38
N ALA A 212 -11.51 4.73 7.94
CA ALA A 212 -12.90 4.44 7.59
C ALA A 212 -13.22 4.81 6.14
N GLU A 213 -12.56 5.82 5.56
CA GLU A 213 -12.72 6.18 4.14
C GLU A 213 -12.28 5.04 3.21
N LEU A 214 -11.18 4.34 3.56
CA LEU A 214 -10.73 3.15 2.83
C LEU A 214 -11.73 1.99 2.96
N PHE A 215 -12.12 1.66 4.20
CA PHE A 215 -12.99 0.51 4.45
C PHE A 215 -14.44 0.74 4.04
N GLY A 216 -14.90 2.00 4.01
CA GLY A 216 -16.21 2.36 3.48
C GLY A 216 -16.38 1.92 2.02
N GLY A 217 -15.29 1.95 1.23
CA GLY A 217 -15.26 1.40 -0.12
C GLY A 217 -15.12 -0.12 -0.16
N LEU A 218 -14.14 -0.67 0.58
CA LEU A 218 -13.81 -2.11 0.53
C LEU A 218 -14.88 -3.03 1.13
N LEU A 219 -15.70 -2.53 2.06
CA LEU A 219 -16.76 -3.31 2.72
C LEU A 219 -18.16 -3.04 2.13
N LYS A 220 -18.26 -2.15 1.12
CA LYS A 220 -19.52 -1.81 0.45
C LYS A 220 -20.09 -2.98 -0.36
N GLY A 221 -19.21 -3.85 -0.87
CA GLY A 221 -19.57 -5.00 -1.68
C GLY A 221 -20.49 -5.98 -0.96
N ALA A 222 -21.34 -6.68 -1.73
CA ALA A 222 -22.18 -7.74 -1.19
C ALA A 222 -21.33 -8.86 -0.57
N LEU A 223 -21.83 -9.48 0.50
CA LEU A 223 -21.17 -10.63 1.11
C LEU A 223 -21.19 -11.82 0.13
N ILE A 224 -20.00 -12.33 -0.17
CA ILE A 224 -19.80 -13.55 -0.95
C ILE A 224 -20.23 -14.71 -0.05
N SER A 225 -21.38 -15.29 -0.36
CA SER A 225 -21.78 -16.54 0.29
C SER A 225 -20.76 -17.63 -0.08
N PRO A 226 -20.29 -18.45 0.87
CA PRO A 226 -19.56 -19.66 0.51
C PRO A 226 -20.55 -20.57 -0.20
N CYS A 227 -20.55 -20.55 -1.54
CA CYS A 227 -21.37 -21.45 -2.33
C CYS A 227 -20.99 -22.88 -1.94
N GLN A 228 -21.94 -23.58 -1.33
CA GLN A 228 -21.88 -25.00 -1.05
C GLN A 228 -21.47 -25.73 -2.33
N SER A 229 -20.33 -26.41 -2.29
CA SER A 229 -20.04 -27.49 -3.21
C SER A 229 -20.95 -28.65 -2.85
N GLU A 230 -22.11 -28.78 -3.49
CA GLU A 230 -22.84 -30.05 -3.53
C GLU A 230 -23.93 -30.05 -4.63
N ASP A 231 -23.80 -31.07 -5.47
CA ASP A 231 -24.76 -31.72 -6.36
C ASP A 231 -26.13 -31.07 -6.63
N ASN A 232 -26.37 -30.81 -7.91
CA ASN A 232 -27.70 -30.69 -8.49
C ASN A 232 -28.44 -32.05 -8.37
N THR A 233 -29.10 -32.29 -7.24
CA THR A 233 -30.34 -33.08 -7.23
C THR A 233 -31.52 -32.13 -7.11
N VAL A 234 -32.29 -32.08 -8.20
CA VAL A 234 -33.57 -31.40 -8.32
C VAL A 234 -34.47 -31.84 -7.17
N ASN A 235 -34.97 -30.89 -6.37
CA ASN A 235 -36.26 -31.04 -5.72
C ASN A 235 -36.95 -29.69 -5.52
N THR A 236 -38.04 -29.56 -6.25
CA THR A 236 -39.03 -28.49 -6.19
C THR A 236 -39.75 -28.57 -4.86
N ALA A 237 -39.71 -27.51 -4.05
CA ALA A 237 -40.65 -27.33 -2.94
C ALA A 237 -40.96 -25.84 -2.74
N THR A 238 -42.16 -25.49 -3.14
CA THR A 238 -42.87 -24.26 -2.83
C THR A 238 -43.00 -24.07 -1.32
N ALA A 239 -42.58 -22.91 -0.80
CA ALA A 239 -43.01 -22.44 0.52
C ALA A 239 -43.13 -20.91 0.53
N THR A 240 -44.36 -20.46 0.34
CA THR A 240 -44.85 -19.12 0.69
C THR A 240 -44.71 -18.89 2.19
N ARG A 241 -43.97 -17.85 2.60
CA ARG A 241 -44.16 -17.20 3.91
C ARG A 241 -43.99 -15.68 3.77
N GLY A 242 -45.06 -14.99 4.14
CA GLY A 242 -45.29 -13.57 3.91
C GLY A 242 -44.49 -12.64 4.84
N CYS A 243 -44.38 -11.41 4.35
CA CYS A 243 -43.78 -10.26 5.01
C CYS A 243 -44.75 -9.69 6.08
N PRO A 244 -44.36 -9.56 7.36
CA PRO A 244 -45.31 -9.11 8.38
C PRO A 244 -45.12 -7.63 8.68
N PHE A 245 -45.47 -6.73 7.76
CA PHE A 245 -45.78 -5.33 8.11
C PHE A 245 -46.74 -4.72 7.10
N SER A 246 -48.02 -4.62 7.47
CA SER A 246 -48.95 -3.62 6.95
C SER A 246 -50.14 -3.46 7.90
N LYS A 247 -50.07 -2.34 8.65
CA LYS A 247 -51.11 -1.59 9.40
C LYS A 247 -51.93 -2.31 10.47
#